data_AF-A0A9W4IFM7-F1
#
_entry.id   AF-A0A9W4IFM7-F1
#
_cell.length_a   1.000
_cell.length_b   1.000
_cell.length_c   1.000
_cell.angle_alpha   90.00
_cell.angle_beta   90.00
_cell.angle_gamma   90.00
#
_symmetry.space_group_name_H-M   'P 1'
#
loop_
_entity.id
_entity.type
_entity.pdbx_description
1 polymer ?
#
loop_
_entity_poly.entity_id
_entity_poly.type
_entity_poly.pdbx_seq_one_letter_code
_entity_poly.pdbx_strand_id
1 'polypeptide(L)'
;MQIQRNITLLQAEADNGYECYFRLLINGSVRYITIDQGIWSTDDMCFGPSLATILPDLPTGNWNDGLVSKHSETGEPYFARATRTSFPGVDNKWHNTFVDYMDLG
;
A
#
# COMPACT_ATOMS: atom_id res chain seq x y z
N MET A 1 -14.86 -2.09 21.36
CA MET A 1 -13.54 -1.47 21.20
C MET A 1 -13.15 -1.60 19.73
N GLN A 2 -13.20 -0.52 18.95
CA GLN A 2 -12.69 -0.54 17.58
C GLN A 2 -11.17 -0.58 17.66
N ILE A 3 -10.56 -1.63 17.13
CA ILE A 3 -9.12 -1.69 16.93
C ILE A 3 -8.81 -0.62 15.87
N GLN A 4 -8.32 0.54 16.30
CA GLN A 4 -7.92 1.59 15.39
C GLN A 4 -6.78 1.04 14.52
N ARG A 5 -7.07 0.79 13.24
CA ARG A 5 -6.07 0.34 12.27
C ARG A 5 -5.08 1.49 12.09
N ASN A 6 -3.83 1.30 12.51
CA ASN A 6 -2.80 2.30 12.26
C ASN A 6 -2.24 2.08 10.85
N ILE A 7 -2.84 2.79 9.90
CA ILE A 7 -2.48 2.75 8.48
C ILE A 7 -1.97 4.14 8.11
N THR A 8 -0.74 4.20 7.60
CA THR A 8 -0.17 5.43 7.05
C THR A 8 0.22 5.20 5.60
N LEU A 9 -0.24 6.08 4.71
CA LEU A 9 0.19 6.09 3.32
C LEU A 9 1.62 6.65 3.22
N LEU A 10 2.56 5.84 2.74
CA LEU A 10 3.96 6.23 2.55
C LEU A 10 4.24 6.68 1.12
N GLN A 11 3.59 6.04 0.14
CA GLN A 11 3.71 6.38 -1.27
C GLN A 11 2.45 5.91 -2.01
N ALA A 12 2.01 6.70 -2.98
CA ALA A 12 0.91 6.41 -3.89
C ALA A 12 1.36 6.63 -5.35
N GLU A 13 1.01 5.69 -6.20
CA GLU A 13 1.08 5.77 -7.66
C GLU A 13 -0.31 5.35 -8.14
N ALA A 14 -1.13 6.34 -8.48
CA ALA A 14 -2.52 6.10 -8.84
C ALA A 14 -2.81 6.69 -10.22
N ASP A 15 -3.49 5.90 -11.05
CA ASP A 15 -3.96 6.28 -12.38
C ASP A 15 -5.35 5.70 -12.59
N ASN A 16 -6.28 6.49 -13.14
CA ASN A 16 -7.67 6.04 -13.33
C ASN A 16 -7.81 4.98 -14.44
N GLY A 17 -6.81 4.80 -15.29
CA GLY A 17 -6.81 3.88 -16.43
C GLY A 17 -5.96 2.62 -16.25
N TYR A 18 -5.29 2.46 -15.11
CA TYR A 18 -4.39 1.33 -14.85
C TYR A 18 -4.46 0.85 -13.40
N GLU A 19 -3.74 -0.23 -13.11
CA GLU A 19 -3.49 -0.65 -11.74
C GLU A 19 -2.75 0.44 -10.97
N CYS A 20 -3.14 0.62 -9.71
CA CYS A 20 -2.55 1.61 -8.83
C CYS A 20 -1.68 0.89 -7.78
N TYR A 21 -0.53 1.48 -7.44
CA TYR A 21 0.47 0.90 -6.54
C TYR A 21 0.68 1.78 -5.32
N PHE A 22 0.61 1.17 -4.14
CA PHE A 22 0.71 1.88 -2.87
C PHE A 22 1.70 1.20 -1.93
N ARG A 23 2.41 2.03 -1.17
CA ARG A 23 3.17 1.60 -0.01
C ARG A 23 2.50 2.14 1.25
N LEU A 24 2.07 1.23 2.12
CA LEU A 24 1.42 1.55 3.39
C LEU A 24 2.27 1.06 4.56
N LEU A 25 2.32 1.85 5.63
CA LEU A 25 2.75 1.40 6.94
C LEU A 25 1.52 0.92 7.70
N ILE A 26 1.41 -0.39 7.92
CA ILE A 26 0.29 -1.02 8.60
C ILE A 26 0.81 -1.67 9.87
N ASN A 27 0.41 -1.15 11.03
CA ASN A 27 0.83 -1.62 12.34
C ASN A 27 2.38 -1.74 12.46
N GLY A 28 3.10 -0.74 11.94
CA GLY A 28 4.58 -0.68 12.00
C GLY A 28 5.32 -1.54 10.97
N SER A 29 4.61 -2.24 10.07
CA SER A 29 5.23 -2.99 8.97
C SER A 29 4.84 -2.42 7.61
N VAL A 30 5.80 -2.32 6.71
CA VAL A 30 5.56 -1.86 5.33
C VAL A 30 4.85 -2.96 4.55
N ARG A 31 3.76 -2.60 3.87
CA ARG A 31 3.01 -3.44 2.95
C ARG A 31 2.83 -2.74 1.61
N TYR A 32 2.96 -3.51 0.55
CA TYR A 32 2.72 -3.12 -0.82
C TYR A 32 1.32 -3.57 -1.21
N ILE A 33 0.51 -2.64 -1.69
CA ILE A 33 -0.85 -2.91 -2.15
C ILE A 33 -0.97 -2.48 -3.59
N THR A 34 -1.40 -3.41 -4.43
CA THR A 34 -1.89 -3.13 -5.78
C THR A 34 -3.41 -3.08 -5.73
N ILE A 35 -4.01 -2.09 -6.39
CA ILE A 35 -5.46 -1.95 -6.54
C ILE A 35 -5.77 -2.03 -8.03
N ASP A 36 -6.68 -2.93 -8.42
CA ASP A 36 -7.12 -3.02 -9.81
C ASP A 36 -7.75 -1.70 -10.28
N GLN A 37 -7.71 -1.47 -11.58
CA GLN A 37 -8.35 -0.30 -12.19
C GLN A 37 -9.86 -0.25 -11.91
N GLY A 38 -10.40 0.96 -11.77
CA GLY A 38 -11.85 1.17 -11.69
C GLY A 38 -12.50 0.75 -10.37
N ILE A 39 -11.73 0.51 -9.31
CA ILE A 39 -12.28 0.26 -7.97
C ILE A 39 -12.69 1.58 -7.32
N TRP A 40 -11.78 2.55 -7.26
CA TRP A 40 -11.98 3.87 -6.66
C TRP A 40 -11.38 4.96 -7.56
N SER A 41 -11.72 6.23 -7.28
CA SER A 41 -11.10 7.36 -7.95
C SER A 41 -9.67 7.58 -7.44
N THR A 42 -8.80 8.16 -8.27
CA THR A 42 -7.45 8.58 -7.84
C THR A 42 -7.46 9.52 -6.64
N ASP A 43 -8.48 10.38 -6.53
CA ASP A 43 -8.58 11.35 -5.43
C ASP A 43 -8.81 10.65 -4.09
N ASP A 44 -9.67 9.63 -4.06
CA ASP A 44 -9.93 8.82 -2.86
C ASP A 44 -8.70 7.99 -2.46
N MET A 45 -7.97 7.47 -3.45
CA MET A 45 -6.80 6.61 -3.23
C MET A 45 -5.53 7.38 -2.84
N CYS A 46 -5.35 8.60 -3.36
CA CYS A 46 -4.17 9.42 -3.06
C CYS A 46 -4.25 10.12 -1.69
N PHE A 47 -5.42 10.17 -1.07
CA PHE A 47 -5.57 10.71 0.28
C PHE A 47 -5.50 9.58 1.33
N GLY A 48 -4.37 9.49 2.03
CA GLY A 48 -4.09 8.42 2.99
C GLY A 48 -5.21 8.11 4.01
N PRO A 49 -5.84 9.12 4.65
CA PRO A 49 -6.97 8.87 5.56
C PRO A 49 -8.21 8.28 4.87
N SER A 50 -8.51 8.71 3.63
CA SER A 50 -9.60 8.10 2.84
C SER A 50 -9.24 6.67 2.47
N LEU A 51 -8.04 6.44 1.93
CA LEU A 51 -7.56 5.11 1.57
C LEU A 51 -7.61 4.13 2.75
N ALA A 52 -7.18 4.56 3.94
CA ALA A 52 -7.23 3.73 5.15
C ALA A 52 -8.65 3.33 5.56
N THR A 53 -9.66 4.11 5.18
CA THR A 53 -11.07 3.88 5.53
C THR A 53 -11.78 3.02 4.50
N ILE A 54 -11.45 3.16 3.21
CA ILE A 54 -12.10 2.41 2.11
C ILE A 54 -11.47 1.04 1.88
N LEU A 55 -10.25 0.79 2.37
CA LEU A 55 -9.62 -0.52 2.25
C LEU A 55 -10.47 -1.63 2.89
N PRO A 56 -10.56 -2.81 2.26
CA PRO A 56 -11.25 -3.95 2.84
C PRO A 56 -10.56 -4.42 4.12
N ASP A 57 -11.20 -5.35 4.81
CA ASP A 57 -10.59 -5.99 5.96
C ASP A 57 -9.23 -6.60 5.61
N LEU A 58 -8.22 -6.17 6.37
CA LEU A 58 -6.84 -6.57 6.12
C LEU A 58 -6.68 -8.08 6.35
N PRO A 59 -6.04 -8.81 5.42
CA PRO A 59 -5.78 -10.23 5.59
C PRO A 59 -4.94 -10.47 6.85
N THR A 60 -5.22 -11.58 7.54
CA THR A 60 -4.42 -12.00 8.68
C THR A 60 -3.08 -12.60 8.22
N GLY A 61 -2.10 -12.65 9.12
CA GLY A 61 -0.79 -13.25 8.85
C GLY A 61 0.28 -12.28 8.31
N ASN A 62 1.43 -12.85 7.95
CA ASN A 62 2.66 -12.13 7.64
C ASN A 62 2.83 -11.85 6.14
N TRP A 63 1.85 -11.19 5.52
CA TRP A 63 1.93 -10.75 4.13
C TRP A 63 2.57 -9.36 4.03
N ASN A 64 3.22 -9.09 2.90
CA ASN A 64 3.74 -7.76 2.56
C ASN A 64 3.36 -7.31 1.15
N ASP A 65 2.71 -8.16 0.36
CA ASP A 65 2.23 -7.89 -0.99
C ASP A 65 0.75 -8.30 -1.08
N GLY A 66 -0.11 -7.35 -1.41
CA GLY A 66 -1.55 -7.54 -1.48
C GLY A 66 -2.14 -7.01 -2.79
N LEU A 67 -3.14 -7.71 -3.31
CA LEU A 67 -3.96 -7.25 -4.44
C LEU A 67 -5.38 -7.03 -3.96
N VAL A 68 -5.90 -5.81 -4.16
CA VAL A 68 -7.30 -5.48 -3.96
C VAL A 68 -7.99 -5.49 -5.31
N SER A 69 -9.02 -6.32 -5.41
CA SER A 69 -9.88 -6.43 -6.58
C SER A 69 -11.34 -6.14 -6.21
N LYS A 70 -12.22 -6.08 -7.20
CA LYS A 70 -13.65 -5.84 -7.01
C LYS A 70 -14.44 -7.08 -7.41
N HIS A 71 -15.35 -7.52 -6.54
CA HIS A 71 -16.26 -8.62 -6.88
C HIS A 71 -17.16 -8.20 -8.05
N SER A 72 -17.25 -9.03 -9.08
CA SER A 72 -18.07 -8.76 -10.27
C SER A 72 -19.58 -8.76 -9.98
N GLU A 73 -20.01 -9.53 -8.98
CA GLU A 73 -21.43 -9.70 -8.63
C GLU A 73 -21.91 -8.67 -7.60
N THR A 74 -21.12 -8.40 -6.55
CA THR A 74 -21.51 -7.49 -5.45
C THR A 74 -20.99 -6.08 -5.62
N GLY A 75 -19.95 -5.90 -6.44
CA GLY A 75 -19.23 -4.63 -6.54
C GLY A 75 -18.39 -4.28 -5.31
N GLU A 76 -18.27 -5.19 -4.34
CA GLU A 76 -17.50 -4.93 -3.12
C GLU A 76 -16.00 -5.16 -3.33
N PRO A 77 -15.14 -4.28 -2.78
CA PRO A 77 -13.70 -4.45 -2.84
C PRO A 77 -13.23 -5.54 -1.86
N TYR A 78 -12.29 -6.37 -2.27
CA TYR A 78 -11.75 -7.45 -1.45
C TYR A 78 -10.28 -7.72 -1.76
N PHE A 79 -9.56 -8.33 -0.81
CA PHE A 79 -8.19 -8.81 -1.08
C PHE A 79 -8.23 -10.10 -1.88
N ALA A 80 -7.96 -10.01 -3.19
CA ALA A 80 -7.85 -11.16 -4.08
C ALA A 80 -6.56 -11.96 -3.85
N ARG A 81 -5.49 -11.28 -3.43
CA ARG A 81 -4.21 -11.90 -3.08
C ARG A 81 -3.59 -11.24 -1.85
N ALA A 82 -2.97 -12.05 -1.01
CA ALA A 82 -2.09 -11.60 0.07
C ALA A 82 -0.95 -12.59 0.23
N THR A 83 0.25 -12.21 -0.19
CA THR A 83 1.42 -13.09 -0.21
C THR A 83 2.61 -12.45 0.49
N ARG A 84 3.60 -13.29 0.83
CA ARG A 84 4.90 -12.85 1.28
C ARG A 84 5.86 -12.86 0.09
N THR A 85 6.15 -11.67 -0.43
CA THR A 85 7.03 -11.46 -1.57
C THR A 85 8.40 -11.00 -1.07
N SER A 86 9.47 -11.61 -1.58
CA SER A 86 10.85 -11.13 -1.34
C SER A 86 11.16 -10.02 -2.33
N PHE A 87 10.92 -8.77 -1.95
CA PHE A 87 11.30 -7.63 -2.77
C PHE A 87 12.82 -7.47 -2.79
N PRO A 88 13.42 -7.12 -3.93
CA PRO A 88 14.85 -6.83 -3.99
C PRO A 88 15.18 -5.70 -3.02
N GLY A 89 16.04 -6.02 -2.05
CA GLY A 89 16.60 -5.03 -1.14
C GLY A 89 17.79 -4.33 -1.79
N VAL A 90 18.10 -3.13 -1.29
CA VAL A 90 19.39 -2.50 -1.61
C VAL A 90 20.45 -3.17 -0.73
N ASP A 91 21.02 -4.27 -1.21
CA ASP A 91 22.10 -4.98 -0.49
C ASP A 91 23.44 -4.23 -0.61
N ASN A 92 23.63 -3.52 -1.73
CA ASN A 92 24.84 -2.75 -2.00
C ASN A 92 24.52 -1.25 -2.00
N LYS A 93 25.10 -0.52 -1.04
CA LYS A 93 25.04 0.95 -1.04
C LYS A 93 25.76 1.46 -2.30
N TRP A 94 25.13 2.34 -3.06
CA TRP A 94 25.72 2.87 -4.30
C TRP A 94 26.98 3.72 -4.03
N HIS A 95 27.21 4.10 -2.77
CA HIS A 95 28.45 4.69 -2.27
C HIS A 95 28.63 4.38 -0.77
N ASN A 96 29.88 4.41 -0.27
CA ASN A 96 30.20 4.17 1.14
C ASN A 96 29.85 5.35 2.08
N THR A 97 29.51 6.50 1.53
CA THR A 97 29.22 7.70 2.31
C THR A 97 27.76 7.67 2.79
N PHE A 98 27.51 8.05 4.03
CA PHE A 98 26.16 8.39 4.46
C PHE A 98 26.04 9.90 4.33
N VAL A 99 25.08 10.40 3.55
CA VAL A 99 24.77 11.84 3.52
C VAL A 99 23.41 11.97 4.20
N ASP A 100 23.41 12.52 5.40
CA ASP A 100 22.17 12.93 6.04
C ASP A 100 21.63 14.14 5.27
N TYR A 101 20.34 14.13 4.94
CA TYR A 101 19.69 15.27 4.29
C TYR A 101 19.75 16.53 5.17
N MET A 102 19.90 16.38 6.50
CA MET A 102 20.08 17.50 7.42
C MET A 102 21.51 18.10 7.39
N ASP A 103 22.48 17.42 6.78
CA ASP A 103 23.86 17.94 6.63
C ASP A 103 24.03 18.80 5.36
N LEU A 104 23.02 18.84 4.50
CA LEU A 104 22.98 19.67 3.30
C LEU A 104 22.36 21.03 3.62
N GLY A 105 23.14 21.87 4.30
CA GLY A 105 22.81 23.27 4.60
C GLY A 105 22.93 24.21 3.40
#